data_AF-A0A7C0VQ92-F1
#
_entry.id   AF-A0A7C0VQ92-F1
#
_cell.length_a   1.000
_cell.length_b   1.000
_cell.length_c   1.000
_cell.angle_alpha   90.00
_cell.angle_beta   90.00
_cell.angle_gamma   90.00
#
_symmetry.space_group_name_H-M   'P 1'
#
loop_
_entity.id
_entity.type
_entity.pdbx_description
1 polymer ?
#
loop_
_entity_poly.entity_id
_entity_poly.type
_entity_poly.pdbx_seq_one_letter_code
_entity_poly.pdbx_strand_id
1 'polypeptide(L)'
;KATIKIIEGIETLYKDPRKALEIADLVERIEEAVDDMRTEALEVAIRWCDENKVPSICIITKELIDSIENATDKCEDLADIIRSIALLSL
;
A
#
# COMPACT_ATOMS: atom_id res chain seq x y z
N LYS A 1 8.57 3.19 -2.48
CA LYS A 1 9.08 3.46 -1.12
C LYS A 1 8.72 2.32 -0.15
N ALA A 2 7.46 1.86 -0.12
CA ALA A 2 7.04 0.69 0.67
C ALA A 2 7.89 -0.57 0.40
N THR A 3 8.13 -0.93 -0.87
CA THR A 3 8.95 -2.11 -1.23
C THR A 3 10.36 -2.10 -0.65
N ILE A 4 11.01 -0.92 -0.57
CA ILE A 4 12.34 -0.78 0.03
C ILE A 4 12.27 -1.04 1.53
N LYS A 5 11.21 -0.56 2.19
CA LYS A 5 10.97 -0.79 3.62
C LYS A 5 10.69 -2.23 3.94
N ILE A 6 9.98 -2.94 3.08
CA ILE A 6 9.81 -4.39 3.21
C ILE A 6 11.14 -5.14 3.17
N ILE A 7 12.04 -4.80 2.25
CA ILE A 7 13.38 -5.42 2.19
C ILE A 7 14.13 -5.17 3.50
N GLU A 8 14.13 -3.93 3.99
CA GLU A 8 14.73 -3.55 5.28
C GLU A 8 14.10 -4.34 6.45
N GLY A 9 12.78 -4.54 6.44
CA GLY A 9 12.04 -5.30 7.43
C GLY A 9 12.45 -6.78 7.48
N ILE A 10 12.57 -7.42 6.32
CA ILE A 10 13.04 -8.80 6.19
C ILE A 10 14.47 -8.95 6.72
N GLU A 11 15.38 -8.04 6.34
CA GLU A 11 16.77 -8.07 6.77
C GLU A 11 16.95 -7.84 8.28
N THR A 12 16.02 -7.10 8.87
CA THR A 12 16.05 -6.71 10.28
C THR A 12 15.34 -7.71 11.18
N LEU A 13 14.36 -8.45 10.66
CA LEU A 13 13.51 -9.39 11.41
C LEU A 13 14.31 -10.35 12.31
N TYR A 14 15.40 -10.92 11.81
CA TYR A 14 16.23 -11.88 12.55
C TYR A 14 17.29 -11.22 13.46
N LYS A 15 17.55 -9.92 13.26
CA LYS A 15 18.59 -9.17 13.98
C LYS A 15 17.99 -8.39 15.15
N ASP A 16 16.88 -7.72 14.90
CA ASP A 16 16.17 -6.88 15.86
C ASP A 16 14.66 -6.92 15.54
N PRO A 17 13.92 -7.86 16.15
CA PRO A 17 12.48 -7.98 15.96
C PRO A 17 11.72 -6.70 16.32
N ARG A 18 12.19 -5.90 17.29
CA ARG A 18 11.52 -4.63 17.65
C ARG A 18 11.64 -3.62 16.52
N LYS A 19 12.82 -3.53 15.91
CA LYS A 19 13.02 -2.66 14.75
C LYS A 19 12.20 -3.12 13.54
N ALA A 20 12.00 -4.42 13.38
CA ALA A 20 11.11 -4.96 12.35
C ALA A 20 9.65 -4.54 12.54
N LEU A 21 9.16 -4.45 13.79
CA LEU A 21 7.83 -3.88 14.09
C LEU A 21 7.72 -2.41 13.65
N GLU A 22 8.71 -1.58 13.98
CA GLU A 22 8.71 -0.16 13.57
C GLU A 22 8.67 0.00 12.04
N ILE A 23 9.30 -0.92 11.31
CA ILE A 23 9.30 -0.93 9.85
C ILE A 23 7.92 -1.36 9.32
N ALA A 24 7.30 -2.37 9.92
CA ALA A 24 5.95 -2.81 9.55
C ALA A 24 4.94 -1.66 9.72
N ASP A 25 4.96 -0.97 10.86
CA ASP A 25 4.09 0.19 11.12
C ASP A 25 4.36 1.35 10.14
N LEU A 26 5.59 1.47 9.61
CA LEU A 26 5.88 2.46 8.58
C LEU A 26 5.28 2.10 7.23
N VAL A 27 5.23 0.80 6.89
CA VAL A 27 4.60 0.33 5.66
C VAL A 27 3.09 0.52 5.73
N GLU A 28 2.46 0.19 6.86
CA GLU A 28 1.04 0.45 7.15
C GLU A 28 0.69 1.92 6.92
N ARG A 29 1.42 2.87 7.53
CA ARG A 29 1.20 4.31 7.29
C ARG A 29 1.38 4.75 5.83
N ILE A 30 2.14 4.03 5.03
CA ILE A 30 2.29 4.32 3.59
C ILE A 30 1.07 3.82 2.83
N GLU A 31 0.56 2.64 3.18
CA GLU A 31 -0.64 2.05 2.61
C GLU A 31 -1.86 2.93 2.93
N GLU A 32 -2.08 3.30 4.20
CA GLU A 32 -3.20 4.17 4.61
C GLU A 32 -3.24 5.49 3.83
N ALA A 33 -2.07 6.10 3.63
CA ALA A 33 -1.95 7.34 2.86
C ALA A 33 -2.27 7.14 1.36
N VAL A 34 -1.93 5.98 0.79
CA VAL A 34 -2.27 5.64 -0.60
C VAL A 34 -3.76 5.34 -0.74
N ASP A 35 -4.37 4.74 0.28
CA ASP A 35 -5.79 4.42 0.30
C ASP A 35 -6.67 5.69 0.37
N ASP A 36 -6.25 6.68 1.17
CA ASP A 36 -6.80 8.03 1.17
C ASP A 36 -6.69 8.69 -0.22
N MET A 37 -5.49 8.66 -0.82
CA MET A 37 -5.24 9.21 -2.15
C MET A 37 -6.08 8.51 -3.24
N ARG A 38 -6.30 7.20 -3.11
CA ARG A 38 -7.14 6.42 -4.03
C ARG A 38 -8.58 6.92 -3.98
N THR A 39 -9.12 7.14 -2.80
CA THR A 39 -10.49 7.66 -2.63
C THR A 39 -10.65 9.01 -3.33
N GLU A 40 -9.74 9.96 -3.09
CA GLU A 40 -9.76 11.27 -3.74
C GLU A 40 -9.61 11.16 -5.28
N ALA A 41 -8.71 10.28 -5.75
CA ALA A 41 -8.47 10.08 -7.17
C ALA A 41 -9.69 9.48 -7.89
N LEU A 42 -10.37 8.51 -7.27
CA LEU A 42 -11.59 7.91 -7.82
C LEU A 42 -12.72 8.95 -7.91
N GLU A 43 -12.87 9.81 -6.92
CA GLU A 43 -13.87 10.90 -6.99
C GLU A 43 -13.62 11.84 -8.18
N VAL A 44 -12.36 12.24 -8.40
CA VAL A 44 -11.97 13.07 -9.55
C VAL A 44 -12.24 12.34 -10.86
N ALA A 45 -11.86 11.07 -10.95
CA ALA A 45 -12.05 10.25 -12.15
C ALA A 45 -13.54 10.08 -12.50
N ILE A 46 -14.39 9.82 -11.51
CA ILE A 46 -15.84 9.67 -11.70
C ILE A 46 -16.45 10.98 -12.22
N ARG A 47 -16.13 12.13 -11.62
CA ARG A 47 -16.60 13.44 -12.10
C ARG A 47 -16.22 13.68 -13.56
N TRP A 48 -14.96 13.41 -13.90
CA TRP A 48 -14.49 13.53 -15.29
C TRP A 48 -15.25 12.60 -16.24
N CYS A 49 -15.54 11.38 -15.81
CA CYS A 49 -16.27 10.38 -16.58
C CYS A 49 -17.72 10.77 -16.86
N ASP A 50 -18.40 11.35 -15.88
CA ASP A 50 -19.78 11.85 -16.04
C ASP A 50 -19.85 12.98 -17.07
N GLU A 51 -18.84 13.85 -17.10
CA GLU A 51 -18.72 14.97 -18.04
C GLU A 51 -18.37 14.51 -19.47
N ASN A 52 -17.37 13.65 -19.60
CA ASN A 52 -16.75 13.34 -20.90
C ASN A 52 -17.35 12.11 -21.60
N LYS A 53 -17.97 11.20 -20.84
CA LYS A 53 -18.69 10.02 -21.36
C LYS A 53 -17.84 9.18 -22.33
N VAL A 54 -16.58 8.93 -21.99
CA VAL A 54 -15.67 8.05 -22.73
C VAL A 54 -15.36 6.80 -21.88
N PRO A 55 -16.18 5.73 -21.96
CA PRO A 55 -16.10 4.60 -21.04
C PRO A 55 -14.75 3.87 -21.06
N SER A 56 -14.10 3.79 -22.22
CA SER A 56 -12.79 3.15 -22.34
C SER A 56 -11.73 3.84 -21.49
N ILE A 57 -11.69 5.17 -21.49
CA ILE A 57 -10.75 5.95 -20.68
C ILE A 57 -11.11 5.81 -19.21
N CYS A 58 -12.40 5.90 -18.86
CA CYS A 58 -12.88 5.74 -17.48
C CYS A 58 -12.45 4.43 -16.84
N ILE A 59 -12.63 3.31 -17.55
CA ILE A 59 -12.23 1.98 -17.07
C ILE A 59 -10.72 1.93 -16.89
N ILE A 60 -9.94 2.37 -17.88
CA ILE A 60 -8.47 2.35 -17.80
C ILE A 60 -7.97 3.21 -16.63
N THR A 61 -8.55 4.38 -16.40
CA THR A 61 -8.18 5.27 -15.30
C THR A 61 -8.49 4.63 -13.94
N LYS A 62 -9.67 4.03 -13.77
CA LYS A 62 -10.02 3.30 -12.53
C LYS A 62 -9.07 2.13 -12.28
N GLU A 63 -8.78 1.32 -13.30
CA GLU A 63 -7.83 0.19 -13.17
C GLU A 63 -6.42 0.66 -12.84
N LEU A 64 -5.98 1.80 -13.38
CA LEU A 64 -4.69 2.39 -13.02
C LEU A 64 -4.63 2.83 -11.56
N ILE A 65 -5.69 3.51 -11.08
CA ILE A 65 -5.78 3.96 -9.68
C ILE A 65 -5.73 2.76 -8.73
N ASP A 66 -6.58 1.76 -8.97
CA ASP A 66 -6.62 0.56 -8.14
C ASP A 66 -5.33 -0.26 -8.23
N SER A 67 -4.63 -0.26 -9.38
CA SER A 67 -3.34 -0.94 -9.50
C SER A 67 -2.25 -0.34 -8.62
N ILE A 68 -2.32 0.96 -8.33
CA ILE A 68 -1.36 1.65 -7.45
C ILE A 68 -1.61 1.26 -5.99
N GLU A 69 -2.86 1.27 -5.56
CA GLU A 69 -3.25 0.86 -4.20
C GLU A 69 -2.97 -0.63 -3.97
N ASN A 70 -3.37 -1.51 -4.89
CA ASN A 70 -3.09 -2.93 -4.78
C ASN A 70 -1.58 -3.24 -4.72
N ALA A 71 -0.71 -2.38 -5.26
CA ALA A 71 0.74 -2.54 -5.10
C ALA A 71 1.23 -2.21 -3.68
N THR A 72 0.57 -1.27 -2.98
CA THR A 72 0.89 -0.93 -1.59
C THR A 72 0.24 -1.88 -0.59
N ASP A 73 -0.99 -2.31 -0.82
CA ASP A 73 -1.68 -3.36 -0.06
C ASP A 73 -0.85 -4.64 -0.01
N LYS A 74 -0.29 -5.08 -1.14
CA LYS A 74 0.63 -6.24 -1.16
C LYS A 74 1.92 -6.03 -0.37
N CYS A 75 2.34 -4.78 -0.15
CA CYS A 75 3.45 -4.49 0.76
C CYS A 75 2.98 -4.56 2.22
N GLU A 76 1.80 -4.06 2.54
CA GLU A 76 1.20 -4.17 3.88
C GLU A 76 0.96 -5.64 4.28
N ASP A 77 0.38 -6.47 3.40
CA ASP A 77 0.24 -7.92 3.60
C ASP A 77 1.55 -8.57 4.08
N LEU A 78 2.66 -8.18 3.46
CA LEU A 78 3.98 -8.68 3.82
C LEU A 78 4.52 -8.05 5.11
N ALA A 79 4.23 -6.76 5.36
CA ALA A 79 4.53 -6.11 6.63
C ALA A 79 3.81 -6.81 7.80
N ASP A 80 2.57 -7.26 7.61
CA ASP A 80 1.77 -8.00 8.59
C ASP A 80 2.38 -9.35 8.94
N ILE A 81 2.89 -10.05 7.94
CA ILE A 81 3.64 -11.29 8.14
C ILE A 81 4.93 -11.01 8.93
N ILE A 82 5.68 -9.96 8.58
CA ILE A 82 6.89 -9.55 9.30
C ILE A 82 6.54 -9.21 10.77
N ARG A 83 5.46 -8.44 10.99
CA ARG A 83 4.96 -8.06 12.32
C ARG A 83 4.63 -9.30 13.16
N SER A 84 3.93 -10.25 12.56
CA SER A 84 3.55 -11.51 13.20
C SER A 84 4.77 -12.34 13.62
N ILE A 85 5.76 -12.50 12.73
CA ILE A 85 6.99 -13.24 13.04
C ILE A 85 7.81 -12.51 14.12
N ALA A 86 7.91 -11.18 14.03
CA ALA A 86 8.63 -10.37 15.00
C ALA A 86 8.03 -10.53 16.41
N LEU A 87 6.70 -10.46 16.54
CA LEU A 87 6.00 -10.67 17.82
C LEU A 87 6.25 -12.07 18.41
N LEU A 88 6.35 -13.11 17.58
CA LEU A 88 6.67 -14.47 18.03
C LEU A 88 8.14 -14.65 18.44
N SER A 89 9.01 -13.70 18.08
CA SER A 89 10.45 -13.75 18.34
C SER A 89 10.89 -12.85 19.52
N LEU A 90 9.96 -12.18 20.18
CA LEU A 90 10.17 -11.32 21.36
C LEU A 90 9.96 -12.10 22.67
#